data_AF-A0A496ZP87-F1
#
_entry.id   AF-A0A496ZP87-F1
#
_cell.length_a   1.000
_cell.length_b   1.000
_cell.length_c   1.000
_cell.angle_alpha   90.00
_cell.angle_beta   90.00
_cell.angle_gamma   90.00
#
_symmetry.space_group_name_H-M   'P 1'
#
loop_
_entity.id
_entity.type
_entity.pdbx_description
1 polymer ?
#
loop_
_entity_poly.entity_id
_entity_poly.type
_entity_poly.pdbx_seq_one_letter_code
_entity_poly.pdbx_strand_id
1 'polypeptide(L)'
;MSILDQRKLIESIHPFELLSSSTLDDLMKKIDIAYYPKDTLLISNTIPSIAFYIIIKGSVKELVDGEIYNVYSSGDSFDADALIYSKCENRF
;
A
#
# COMPACT_ATOMS: atom_id res chain seq x y z
N MET A 1 2.33 6.26 -16.48
CA MET A 1 0.90 6.33 -16.12
C MET A 1 0.56 7.80 -15.97
N SER A 2 -0.55 8.29 -16.54
CA SER A 2 -0.94 9.69 -16.38
C SER A 2 -1.50 9.95 -14.99
N ILE A 3 -1.47 11.19 -14.51
CA ILE A 3 -2.12 11.59 -13.26
C ILE A 3 -3.63 11.32 -13.27
N LEU A 4 -4.26 11.38 -14.45
CA LEU A 4 -5.68 11.06 -14.64
C LEU A 4 -5.95 9.56 -14.44
N ASP A 5 -5.00 8.70 -14.83
CA ASP A 5 -5.11 7.25 -14.64
C ASP A 5 -4.90 6.88 -13.16
N GLN A 6 -3.96 7.54 -12.49
CA GLN A 6 -3.74 7.38 -11.05
C GLN A 6 -4.99 7.77 -10.25
N ARG A 7 -5.63 8.90 -10.59
CA ARG A 7 -6.85 9.32 -9.91
C ARG A 7 -7.95 8.26 -10.03
N LYS A 8 -8.23 7.81 -11.25
CA LYS A 8 -9.24 6.77 -11.49
C LYS A 8 -8.95 5.47 -10.76
N LEU A 9 -7.67 5.09 -10.66
CA LEU A 9 -7.26 3.92 -9.90
C LEU A 9 -7.62 4.10 -8.42
N ILE A 10 -7.24 5.22 -7.80
CA ILE A 10 -7.53 5.49 -6.40
C ILE A 10 -9.03 5.58 -6.14
N GLU A 11 -9.80 6.25 -7.01
CA GLU A 11 -11.27 6.31 -6.94
C GLU A 11 -11.94 4.94 -7.03
N SER A 12 -11.26 3.92 -7.54
CA SER A 12 -11.79 2.55 -7.65
C SER A 12 -11.48 1.64 -6.48
N ILE A 13 -10.67 2.09 -5.50
CA ILE A 13 -10.14 1.27 -4.41
C ILE A 13 -10.82 1.63 -3.10
N HIS A 14 -11.28 0.64 -2.34
CA HIS A 14 -11.84 0.85 -1.01
C HIS A 14 -10.78 1.28 0.01
N PRO A 15 -11.02 2.28 0.90
CA PRO A 15 -12.23 3.11 1.06
C PRO A 15 -12.17 4.48 0.34
N PHE A 16 -11.28 4.64 -0.64
CA PHE A 16 -11.00 5.92 -1.29
C PHE A 16 -12.11 6.38 -2.24
N GLU A 17 -12.94 5.46 -2.73
CA GLU A 17 -14.17 5.76 -3.49
C GLU A 17 -15.21 6.55 -2.68
N LEU A 18 -15.10 6.52 -1.34
CA LEU A 18 -15.99 7.25 -0.44
C LEU A 18 -15.53 8.69 -0.17
N LEU A 19 -14.35 9.08 -0.65
CA LEU A 19 -13.82 10.42 -0.44
C LEU A 19 -14.56 11.45 -1.30
N SER A 20 -14.77 12.64 -0.74
CA SER A 20 -15.24 13.78 -1.54
C SER A 20 -14.18 14.16 -2.58
N SER A 21 -14.62 14.78 -3.69
CA SER A 21 -13.71 15.20 -4.76
C SER A 21 -12.60 16.13 -4.26
N SER A 22 -12.89 17.03 -3.31
CA SER A 22 -11.89 17.94 -2.73
C SER A 22 -10.85 17.21 -1.88
N THR A 23 -11.27 16.24 -1.06
CA THR A 23 -10.33 15.44 -0.25
C THR A 23 -9.46 14.57 -1.14
N LEU A 24 -10.06 14.00 -2.19
CA LEU A 24 -9.31 13.25 -3.19
C LEU A 24 -8.31 14.15 -3.94
N ASP A 25 -8.68 15.37 -4.32
CA ASP A 25 -7.76 16.33 -4.96
C ASP A 25 -6.54 16.62 -4.07
N ASP A 26 -6.74 16.75 -2.76
CA ASP A 26 -5.66 16.96 -1.81
C ASP A 26 -4.81 15.71 -1.61
N LEU A 27 -5.42 14.52 -1.57
CA LEU A 27 -4.72 13.23 -1.53
C LEU A 27 -3.83 13.04 -2.76
N MET A 28 -4.34 13.34 -3.95
CA MET A 28 -3.59 13.18 -5.21
C MET A 28 -2.30 14.00 -5.25
N LYS A 29 -2.19 15.08 -4.47
CA LYS A 29 -0.95 15.89 -4.34
C LYS A 29 0.12 15.22 -3.48
N LYS A 30 -0.23 14.15 -2.75
CA LYS A 30 0.62 13.44 -1.79
C LYS A 30 0.94 12.00 -2.21
N ILE A 31 0.27 11.49 -3.24
CA ILE A 31 0.51 10.16 -3.79
C ILE A 31 1.81 10.15 -4.60
N ASP A 32 2.56 9.06 -4.44
CA ASP A 32 3.73 8.75 -5.26
C ASP A 32 3.70 7.28 -5.71
N ILE A 33 4.44 6.95 -6.76
CA ILE A 33 4.62 5.58 -7.24
C ILE A 33 6.03 5.12 -6.90
N ALA A 34 6.12 4.08 -6.07
CA ALA A 34 7.38 3.42 -5.77
C ALA A 34 7.51 2.10 -6.57
N TYR A 35 8.75 1.78 -6.95
CA TYR A 35 9.09 0.52 -7.61
C TYR A 35 10.07 -0.25 -6.74
N TYR A 36 9.74 -1.52 -6.48
CA TYR A 36 10.56 -2.39 -5.66
C TYR A 36 11.02 -3.60 -6.47
N PRO A 37 12.32 -3.93 -6.47
CA PRO A 37 12.80 -5.20 -6.99
C PRO A 37 12.14 -6.38 -6.30
N LYS A 38 12.13 -7.54 -6.97
CA LYS A 38 11.69 -8.79 -6.36
C LYS A 38 12.48 -9.06 -5.08
N ASP A 39 11.79 -9.58 -4.06
CA ASP A 39 12.35 -9.96 -2.76
C ASP A 39 12.86 -8.77 -1.91
N THR A 40 12.38 -7.56 -2.19
CA THR A 40 12.58 -6.39 -1.33
C THR A 40 11.71 -6.50 -0.08
N LEU A 41 12.31 -6.34 1.11
CA LEU A 41 11.59 -6.22 2.37
C LEU A 41 11.05 -4.79 2.51
N LEU A 42 9.72 -4.65 2.56
CA LEU A 42 9.01 -3.38 2.58
C LEU A 42 8.70 -2.92 4.01
N ILE A 43 8.20 -3.82 4.85
CA ILE A 43 7.80 -3.52 6.23
C ILE A 43 8.24 -4.67 7.14
N SER A 44 8.79 -4.32 8.30
CA SER A 44 9.07 -5.29 9.37
C SER A 44 9.16 -4.60 10.73
N ASN A 45 9.35 -5.38 11.79
CA ASN A 45 9.70 -4.86 13.11
C ASN A 45 10.93 -3.89 13.14
N THR A 46 11.79 -3.93 12.13
CA THR A 46 12.97 -3.06 11.99
C THR A 46 12.85 -2.03 10.87
N ILE A 47 11.81 -2.13 10.03
CA ILE A 47 11.54 -1.22 8.91
C ILE A 47 10.10 -0.72 9.09
N PRO A 48 9.90 0.46 9.69
CA PRO A 48 8.57 0.96 9.96
C PRO A 48 7.83 1.27 8.66
N SER A 49 6.49 1.14 8.70
CA SER A 49 5.66 1.64 7.62
C SER A 49 5.67 3.17 7.62
N ILE A 50 6.00 3.77 6.48
CA ILE A 50 6.06 5.24 6.30
C ILE A 50 4.95 5.77 5.39
N ALA A 51 4.21 4.86 4.75
CA ALA A 51 3.17 5.17 3.78
C ALA A 51 2.10 4.09 3.80
N PHE A 52 0.92 4.42 3.29
CA PHE A 52 -0.10 3.44 2.98
C PHE A 52 0.13 2.91 1.57
N TYR A 53 0.31 1.59 1.43
CA TYR A 53 0.68 0.97 0.17
C TYR A 53 -0.53 0.35 -0.52
N ILE A 54 -0.61 0.57 -1.84
CA ILE A 54 -1.57 -0.07 -2.74
C ILE A 54 -0.77 -0.71 -3.86
N ILE A 55 -1.03 -1.99 -4.15
CA ILE A 55 -0.32 -2.73 -5.19
C ILE A 55 -0.96 -2.41 -6.55
N ILE A 56 -0.21 -1.77 -7.44
CA ILE A 56 -0.63 -1.52 -8.84
C ILE A 56 -0.25 -2.71 -9.74
N LYS A 57 0.87 -3.36 -9.44
CA LYS A 57 1.39 -4.50 -10.20
C LYS A 57 2.35 -5.33 -9.36
N GLY A 58 2.32 -6.64 -9.55
CA GLY A 58 3.14 -7.59 -8.80
C GLY A 58 2.38 -8.16 -7.61
N SER A 59 3.13 -8.65 -6.63
CA SER A 59 2.57 -9.17 -5.38
C SER A 59 3.52 -8.93 -4.22
N VAL A 60 2.95 -8.85 -3.02
CA VAL A 60 3.65 -8.74 -1.74
C VAL A 60 3.25 -9.93 -0.88
N LYS A 61 4.21 -10.52 -0.16
CA LYS A 61 3.95 -11.67 0.71
C LYS A 61 4.07 -11.24 2.14
N GLU A 62 3.08 -11.58 2.94
CA GLU A 62 3.19 -11.47 4.38
C GLU A 62 3.76 -12.76 4.95
N LEU A 63 4.83 -12.62 5.72
CA LEU A 63 5.53 -13.69 6.37
C LEU A 63 5.36 -13.56 7.89
N VAL A 64 4.95 -14.66 8.52
CA VAL A 64 4.87 -14.83 9.97
C VAL A 64 5.74 -16.03 10.33
N ASP A 65 6.72 -15.84 11.21
CA ASP A 65 7.70 -16.86 11.62
C ASP A 65 8.42 -17.58 10.44
N GLY A 66 8.56 -16.88 9.31
CA GLY A 66 9.21 -17.39 8.10
C GLY A 66 8.30 -18.15 7.14
N GLU A 67 7.02 -18.36 7.49
CA GLU A 67 6.03 -18.97 6.62
C GLU A 67 5.16 -17.92 5.93
N ILE A 68 4.73 -18.21 4.70
CA ILE A 68 3.83 -17.33 3.95
C ILE A 68 2.44 -17.43 4.58
N TYR A 69 2.03 -16.37 5.25
CA TYR A 69 0.71 -16.24 5.83
C TYR A 69 -0.31 -15.71 4.80
N ASN A 70 0.10 -14.73 3.98
CA ASN A 70 -0.77 -14.15 2.97
C ASN A 70 -0.01 -13.67 1.72
N VAL A 71 -0.73 -13.48 0.61
CA VAL A 71 -0.20 -12.92 -0.65
C VAL A 71 -1.16 -11.87 -1.19
N TYR A 72 -0.71 -10.62 -1.20
CA TYR A 72 -1.44 -9.47 -1.73
C TYR A 72 -1.10 -9.26 -3.20
N SER A 73 -2.09 -8.91 -3.99
CA SER A 73 -2.01 -8.74 -5.45
C SER A 73 -2.50 -7.36 -5.88
N SER A 74 -2.51 -7.11 -7.18
CA SER A 74 -2.97 -5.83 -7.75
C SER A 74 -4.36 -5.43 -7.22
N GLY A 75 -4.48 -4.21 -6.71
CA GLY A 75 -5.69 -3.65 -6.10
C GLY A 75 -5.71 -3.77 -4.57
N ASP A 76 -4.94 -4.70 -4.00
CA ASP A 76 -4.86 -4.86 -2.55
C ASP A 76 -3.99 -3.77 -1.92
N SER A 77 -4.34 -3.45 -0.67
CA SER A 77 -3.48 -2.72 0.26
C SER A 77 -3.03 -3.66 1.37
N PHE A 78 -1.92 -3.34 2.03
CA PHE A 78 -1.40 -4.17 3.13
C PHE A 78 -0.93 -3.29 4.29
N ASP A 79 -1.11 -3.86 5.48
CA ASP A 79 -0.64 -3.37 6.79
C ASP A 79 -0.85 -1.87 7.06
N ALA A 80 -2.11 -1.42 6.93
CA ALA A 80 -2.54 -0.08 7.32
C ALA A 80 -2.30 0.18 8.82
N ASP A 81 -2.44 -0.87 9.63
CA ASP A 81 -2.25 -0.83 11.08
C ASP A 81 -0.81 -0.48 11.44
N ALA A 82 0.19 -1.00 10.71
CA ALA A 82 1.57 -0.59 10.92
C ALA A 82 1.80 0.91 10.71
N LEU A 83 1.07 1.55 9.80
CA LEU A 83 1.13 3.01 9.62
C LEU A 83 0.43 3.75 10.76
N ILE A 84 -0.77 3.31 11.16
CA ILE A 84 -1.60 3.99 12.16
C ILE A 84 -1.02 3.83 13.58
N TYR A 85 -0.60 2.62 13.93
CA TYR A 85 -0.15 2.28 15.28
C TYR A 85 1.37 2.22 15.42
N SER A 86 2.11 2.46 14.33
CA SER A 86 3.58 2.39 14.32
C SER A 86 4.13 1.04 14.82
N LYS A 87 3.39 -0.04 14.58
CA LYS A 87 3.73 -1.39 15.05
C LYS A 87 3.49 -2.42 13.95
N CYS A 88 4.53 -3.18 13.62
CA CYS A 88 4.46 -4.30 12.70
C CYS A 88 5.16 -5.51 13.34
N GLU A 89 4.43 -6.62 13.51
CA GLU A 89 5.01 -7.89 14.00
C GLU A 89 5.42 -8.81 12.84
N ASN A 90 4.87 -8.57 11.65
CA ASN A 90 5.04 -9.42 10.47
C ASN A 90 6.13 -8.86 9.53
N ARG A 91 6.41 -9.57 8.44
CA ARG A 91 7.37 -9.15 7.41
C ARG A 91 6.71 -9.15 6.04
N PHE A 92 6.84 -8.05 5.31
CA PHE A 92 6.21 -7.81 4.00
C PHE A 92 7.26 -7.59 2.91
#